data_AF-A0A961FXM5-F1
#
_entry.id   AF-A0A961FXM5-F1
#
_cell.length_a   1.000
_cell.length_b   1.000
_cell.length_c   1.000
_cell.angle_alpha   90.00
_cell.angle_beta   90.00
_cell.angle_gamma   90.00
#
_symmetry.space_group_name_H-M   'P 1'
#
loop_
_entity.id
_entity.type
_entity.pdbx_description
1 polymer ?
#
loop_
_entity_poly.entity_id
_entity_poly.type
_entity_poly.pdbx_seq_one_letter_code
_entity_poly.pdbx_strand_id
1 'polypeptide(L)'
;LGRLKAIDEGGTSLLENAAVLYGSGMKDGNGHIRNDLPLLVAGRAGGSLKQGRHLACEAGTPHSNLLLTLGQAMGLETDSFNGVSTGTVSELLA
;
A
#
# COMPACT_ATOMS: atom_id res chain seq x y z
N LEU A 1 -13.87 -2.02 -6.14
CA LEU A 1 -13.96 -1.00 -5.06
C LEU A 1 -15.38 -0.55 -4.74
N GLY A 2 -16.29 -0.37 -5.71
CA GLY A 2 -17.67 0.11 -5.46
C GLY A 2 -18.46 -0.68 -4.41
N ARG A 3 -18.34 -2.01 -4.40
CA ARG A 3 -18.97 -2.86 -3.36
C ARG A 3 -18.46 -2.54 -1.94
N LEU A 4 -17.15 -2.36 -1.76
CA LEU A 4 -16.57 -2.01 -0.46
C LEU A 4 -17.00 -0.61 -0.01
N LYS A 5 -17.15 0.32 -0.94
CA LYS A 5 -17.66 1.68 -0.65
C LYS A 5 -19.13 1.69 -0.23
N ALA A 6 -19.92 0.72 -0.67
CA ALA A 6 -21.36 0.65 -0.40
C ALA A 6 -21.72 -0.08 0.92
N ILE A 7 -20.78 -0.80 1.51
CA ILE A 7 -20.99 -1.49 2.80
C ILE A 7 -20.73 -0.48 3.92
N ASP A 8 -21.75 -0.20 4.72
CA ASP A 8 -21.63 0.57 5.96
C ASP A 8 -20.99 -0.30 7.05
N GLU A 9 -19.96 0.24 7.71
CA GLU A 9 -19.20 -0.39 8.78
C GLU A 9 -19.13 0.56 9.97
N GLY A 10 -20.30 0.90 10.51
CA GLY A 10 -20.42 1.74 11.72
C GLY A 10 -20.32 3.24 11.45
N GLY A 11 -20.89 3.72 10.34
CA GLY A 11 -20.94 5.14 9.99
C GLY A 11 -19.84 5.57 9.00
N THR A 12 -18.91 4.69 8.67
CA THR A 12 -17.96 4.83 7.55
C THR A 12 -18.12 3.65 6.60
N SER A 13 -17.70 3.79 5.34
CA SER A 13 -17.74 2.65 4.43
C SER A 13 -16.61 1.66 4.73
N LEU A 14 -16.81 0.37 4.44
CA LEU A 14 -15.75 -0.65 4.57
C LEU A 14 -14.47 -0.27 3.81
N LEU A 15 -14.57 0.47 2.68
CA LEU A 15 -13.40 0.97 1.96
C LEU A 15 -12.60 2.03 2.75
N GLU A 16 -13.25 2.82 3.60
CA GLU A 16 -12.57 3.80 4.46
C GLU A 16 -11.75 3.09 5.55
N ASN A 17 -12.22 1.94 6.04
CA ASN A 17 -11.55 1.19 7.09
C ASN A 17 -10.56 0.13 6.57
N ALA A 18 -10.58 -0.19 5.28
CA ALA A 18 -9.70 -1.18 4.66
C ALA A 18 -8.50 -0.57 3.93
N ALA A 19 -7.46 -1.38 3.75
CA ALA A 19 -6.41 -1.18 2.74
C ALA A 19 -6.54 -2.25 1.65
N VAL A 20 -6.45 -1.84 0.39
CA VAL A 20 -6.47 -2.72 -0.78
C VAL A 20 -5.20 -2.49 -1.58
N LEU A 21 -4.32 -3.47 -1.62
CA LEU A 21 -3.16 -3.50 -2.52
C LEU A 21 -3.51 -4.33 -3.75
N TYR A 22 -3.37 -3.75 -4.94
CA TYR A 22 -3.58 -4.41 -6.22
C TYR A 22 -2.41 -4.14 -7.15
N GLY A 23 -1.94 -5.16 -7.86
CA GLY A 23 -0.84 -5.00 -8.80
C GLY A 23 -0.07 -6.29 -9.04
N SER A 24 1.16 -6.13 -9.49
CA SER A 24 2.08 -7.23 -9.77
C SER A 24 3.43 -7.02 -9.09
N GLY A 25 4.06 -8.13 -8.67
CA GLY A 25 5.45 -8.15 -8.23
C GLY A 25 6.47 -8.05 -9.38
N MET A 26 6.00 -7.92 -10.62
CA MET A 26 6.80 -7.75 -11.83
C MET A 26 6.15 -6.74 -12.77
N LYS A 27 6.95 -5.83 -13.32
CA LYS A 27 6.54 -4.91 -14.39
C LYS A 27 6.38 -5.62 -15.72
N ASP A 28 7.32 -6.51 -16.04
CA ASP A 28 7.28 -7.34 -17.25
C ASP A 28 7.57 -8.79 -16.88
N GLY A 29 6.62 -9.67 -17.21
CA GLY A 29 6.73 -11.10 -16.97
C GLY A 29 7.71 -11.81 -17.91
N ASN A 30 7.90 -11.31 -19.14
CA ASN A 30 8.80 -11.94 -20.10
C ASN A 30 10.27 -11.74 -19.70
N GLY A 31 10.64 -10.49 -19.42
CA GLY A 31 11.98 -10.13 -18.94
C GLY A 31 12.21 -10.34 -17.44
N HIS A 32 11.20 -10.78 -16.68
CA HIS A 32 11.24 -10.89 -15.22
C HIS A 32 11.69 -9.58 -14.52
N ILE A 33 11.22 -8.45 -15.03
CA ILE A 33 11.63 -7.12 -14.56
C ILE A 33 10.86 -6.76 -13.28
N ARG A 34 11.58 -6.46 -12.20
CA ARG A 34 11.00 -6.19 -10.86
C ARG A 34 11.17 -4.73 -10.38
N ASN A 35 11.54 -3.80 -11.25
CA ASN A 35 11.53 -2.37 -10.96
C ASN A 35 10.25 -1.71 -11.50
N ASP A 36 9.92 -0.52 -11.00
CA ASP A 36 8.74 0.28 -11.37
C ASP A 36 7.45 -0.56 -11.39
N LEU A 37 7.19 -1.24 -10.27
CA LEU A 37 6.08 -2.18 -10.16
C LEU A 37 4.73 -1.47 -10.38
N PRO A 38 3.80 -2.08 -11.14
CA PRO A 38 2.48 -1.52 -11.37
C PRO A 38 1.59 -1.79 -10.15
N LEU A 39 1.62 -0.88 -9.17
CA LEU A 39 0.93 -1.02 -7.89
C LEU A 39 -0.13 0.07 -7.69
N LEU A 40 -1.27 -0.33 -7.14
CA LEU A 40 -2.36 0.52 -6.71
C LEU A 40 -2.69 0.22 -5.25
N VAL A 41 -2.74 1.27 -4.44
CA VAL A 41 -3.24 1.22 -3.06
C VAL A 41 -4.55 1.98 -3.00
N ALA A 42 -5.60 1.32 -2.52
CA ALA A 42 -6.93 1.90 -2.34
C ALA A 42 -7.43 1.71 -0.91
N GLY A 43 -8.40 2.53 -0.51
CA GLY A 43 -8.94 2.55 0.84
C GLY A 43 -8.07 3.35 1.81
N ARG A 44 -8.60 3.67 2.99
CA ARG A 44 -7.94 4.61 3.91
C ARG A 44 -7.38 3.95 5.16
N ALA A 45 -7.58 2.65 5.35
CA ALA A 45 -7.10 1.90 6.52
C ALA A 45 -7.45 2.60 7.85
N GLY A 46 -8.70 3.03 8.01
CA GLY A 46 -9.13 3.75 9.22
C GLY A 46 -8.63 5.19 9.30
N GLY A 47 -8.24 5.77 8.17
CA GLY A 47 -7.72 7.14 8.07
C GLY A 47 -6.20 7.24 7.97
N SER A 48 -5.47 6.13 8.12
CA SER A 48 -4.00 6.08 8.08
C SER A 48 -3.39 6.34 6.69
N LEU A 49 -4.15 6.21 5.59
CA LEU A 49 -3.63 6.35 4.22
C LEU A 49 -4.22 7.55 3.46
N LYS A 50 -3.35 8.30 2.78
CA LYS A 50 -3.73 9.40 1.87
C LYS A 50 -3.92 8.91 0.43
N GLN A 51 -5.12 9.12 -0.10
CA GLN A 51 -5.56 8.62 -1.42
C GLN A 51 -5.50 9.67 -2.54
N GLY A 52 -5.70 9.24 -3.79
CA GLY A 52 -5.92 10.13 -4.95
C GLY A 52 -4.66 10.75 -5.54
N ARG A 53 -3.51 10.07 -5.46
CA ARG A 53 -2.20 10.58 -5.90
C ARG A 53 -1.39 9.49 -6.59
N HIS A 54 -0.43 9.89 -7.42
CA HIS A 54 0.62 9.02 -7.92
C HIS A 54 1.89 9.28 -7.11
N LEU A 55 2.50 8.23 -6.57
CA LEU A 55 3.76 8.30 -5.84
C LEU A 55 4.84 7.61 -6.66
N ALA A 56 5.82 8.38 -7.13
CA ALA A 56 7.02 7.86 -7.76
C ALA A 56 8.12 7.79 -6.69
N CYS A 57 8.36 6.59 -6.15
CA CYS A 57 9.45 6.38 -5.20
C CYS A 57 10.80 6.49 -5.90
N GLU A 58 11.85 6.78 -5.14
CA GLU A 58 13.22 6.79 -5.65
C GLU A 58 13.59 5.41 -6.25
N ALA A 59 14.41 5.44 -7.30
CA ALA A 59 14.86 4.22 -7.96
C ALA A 59 15.61 3.33 -6.97
N GLY A 60 15.24 2.05 -6.92
CA GLY A 60 15.80 1.09 -5.96
C GLY A 60 15.06 1.00 -4.63
N THR A 61 14.00 1.81 -4.42
CA THR A 61 13.14 1.66 -3.23
C THR A 61 12.57 0.23 -3.17
N PRO A 62 12.82 -0.52 -2.08
CA PRO A 62 12.30 -1.88 -1.95
C PRO A 62 10.78 -1.91 -1.88
N HIS A 63 10.16 -2.85 -2.59
CA HIS A 63 8.71 -3.11 -2.47
C HIS A 63 8.30 -3.46 -1.02
N SER A 64 9.20 -4.07 -0.25
CA SER A 64 9.00 -4.35 1.17
C SER A 64 8.74 -3.09 2.01
N ASN A 65 9.20 -1.90 1.59
CA ASN A 65 8.89 -0.64 2.28
C ASN A 65 7.39 -0.34 2.22
N LEU A 66 6.74 -0.62 1.08
CA LEU A 66 5.28 -0.49 0.96
C LEU A 66 4.55 -1.47 1.88
N LEU A 67 4.98 -2.73 1.92
CA LEU A 67 4.37 -3.75 2.78
C LEU A 67 4.54 -3.44 4.27
N LEU A 68 5.72 -2.97 4.68
CA LEU A 68 5.97 -2.47 6.03
C LEU A 68 5.04 -1.30 6.37
N THR A 69 4.93 -0.32 5.46
CA THR A 69 4.06 0.86 5.63
C THR A 69 2.60 0.45 5.83
N LEU A 70 2.10 -0.48 5.03
CA LEU A 70 0.73 -0.98 5.16
C LEU A 70 0.52 -1.77 6.45
N GLY A 71 1.49 -2.59 6.86
CA GLY A 71 1.45 -3.31 8.13
C GLY A 71 1.37 -2.36 9.32
N GLN A 72 2.23 -1.35 9.36
CA GLN A 72 2.23 -0.32 10.41
C GLN A 72 0.94 0.51 10.39
N ALA A 73 0.42 0.87 9.21
CA ALA A 73 -0.87 1.56 9.08
C ALA A 73 -2.07 0.73 9.61
N MET A 74 -1.91 -0.60 9.69
CA MET A 74 -2.87 -1.54 10.28
C MET A 74 -2.56 -1.90 11.74
N GLY A 75 -1.61 -1.22 12.38
CA GLY A 75 -1.28 -1.40 13.80
C GLY A 75 -0.19 -2.43 14.09
N LEU A 76 0.57 -2.90 13.09
CA LEU A 76 1.69 -3.81 13.32
C LEU A 76 2.87 -3.04 13.93
N GLU A 77 3.31 -3.46 15.12
CA GLU A 77 4.48 -2.89 15.81
C GLU A 77 5.76 -3.59 15.37
N THR A 78 6.29 -3.22 14.20
CA THR A 78 7.59 -3.71 13.72
C THR A 78 8.29 -2.66 12.86
N ASP A 79 9.62 -2.62 12.92
CA ASP A 79 10.44 -1.67 12.16
C ASP A 79 11.03 -2.27 10.88
N SER A 80 10.78 -3.56 10.61
CA SER A 80 11.30 -4.22 9.42
C SER A 80 10.34 -5.28 8.89
N PHE A 81 10.39 -5.50 7.57
CA PHE A 81 9.73 -6.59 6.88
C PHE A 81 10.76 -7.35 6.06
N ASN A 82 10.71 -8.68 6.11
CA ASN A 82 11.51 -9.66 5.35
C ASN A 82 13.05 -9.44 5.29
N GLY A 83 13.61 -8.58 6.14
CA GLY A 83 15.03 -8.22 6.13
C GLY A 83 15.48 -7.35 4.95
N VAL A 84 14.56 -6.92 4.07
CA VAL A 84 14.88 -6.10 2.88
C VAL A 84 14.32 -4.69 2.99
N SER A 85 13.27 -4.46 3.80
CA SER A 85 12.76 -3.11 3.99
C SER A 85 13.83 -2.20 4.58
N THR A 86 13.98 -1.01 4.01
CA THR A 86 14.91 0.02 4.46
C THR A 86 14.21 1.19 5.14
N GLY A 87 12.88 1.19 5.17
CA GLY A 87 12.05 2.22 5.77
C GLY A 87 10.59 2.10 5.30
N THR A 88 9.82 3.17 5.50
CA THR A 88 8.44 3.29 5.05
C THR A 88 8.32 4.19 3.82
N VAL A 89 7.19 4.11 3.12
CA VAL A 89 6.77 5.08 2.11
C VAL A 89 5.93 6.13 2.83
N SER A 90 6.60 7.07 3.51
CA SER A 90 5.95 8.03 4.42
C SER A 90 4.91 8.92 3.71
N GLU A 91 5.09 9.19 2.41
CA GLU A 91 4.16 9.97 1.60
C GLU A 91 2.79 9.30 1.45
N LEU A 92 2.70 8.00 1.67
CA LEU A 92 1.46 7.23 1.66
C LEU A 92 0.61 7.46 2.93
N LEU A 93 1.24 7.83 4.05
CA LEU A 93 0.59 7.98 5.35
C LEU A 93 -0.14 9.33 5.49
N ALA A 94 -1.20 9.36 6.31
CA ALA A 94 -2.02 10.53 6.64
C ALA A 94 -1.37 11.49 7.64
#